data_AF-A0A3D9L062-F1
#
_entry.id   AF-A0A3D9L062-F1
#
_cell.length_a   1.000
_cell.length_b   1.000
_cell.length_c   1.000
_cell.angle_alpha   90.00
_cell.angle_beta   90.00
_cell.angle_gamma   90.00
#
_symmetry.space_group_name_H-M   'P 1'
#
loop_
_entity.id
_entity.type
_entity.pdbx_description
1 polymer ?
#
loop_
_entity_poly.entity_id
_entity_poly.type
_entity_poly.pdbx_seq_one_letter_code
_entity_poly.pdbx_strand_id
1 'polypeptide(L)'
;MNYFIELAIIHSILVAAYCLLLRQERQYGKMRLYLLGTTALALIIPALRLPAFWQLFETNPLPTATQTYTMAPAVIAAQSNSSLDLASLALYTYWIVTVLLLMRIGYSILRLFLLKSQSSAERVNNLTVRKAHGVKGSFTFFQWIFIDPNISEKDESYQLILQHEQAHARLGHTYDILLLEVFRAVCWWLPGAWFARNEMKKIHEYQADAYALKSCPLDQYSNVLISATLKAHGMSMASSFHDGLILKRLKAMKLQMKTIKPWKLGTLAVLSTLLSIAFACNEELDAELKDMGSKSNMISFDQLPADMQKDVAALRDDLVFVEVTVETTDDKALDSKLSEVAALQDIDPESIHSMRVDKSSANAGQIYLALVKDGKNLDYIAQKSKSDEEVFTVVEEQPEFPGGMTAYYEFLSEQMTYPTAAKEKGITGRVYVQFIVMPDGSLSDVKVVKGVDPLLDEEAIRVVKASPNFIPGKQRGKAVKVRMVLPIIFALGDGAVANQEDTPQPEKPNMKVDAEHTDGKWIGTVYGEDNQPLAGVNIIEQGTTNGTVSDRDGSFSLEVSKGASHLVLSHVSYHTARVVAK
;
A
#
# COMPACT_ATOMS: atom_id res chain seq x y z
N MET A 1 -0.87 -0.12 -8.64
CA MET A 1 -0.28 1.19 -9.03
C MET A 1 0.63 1.76 -7.94
N ASN A 2 0.21 1.73 -6.66
CA ASN A 2 0.97 2.29 -5.52
C ASN A 2 2.42 1.80 -5.40
N TYR A 3 2.67 0.49 -5.55
CA TYR A 3 4.03 -0.08 -5.43
C TYR A 3 5.10 0.61 -6.30
N PHE A 4 4.83 0.84 -7.60
CA PHE A 4 5.82 1.44 -8.51
C PHE A 4 6.06 2.93 -8.22
N ILE A 5 5.07 3.63 -7.69
CA ILE A 5 5.18 5.04 -7.29
C ILE A 5 6.04 5.13 -6.02
N GLU A 6 5.75 4.30 -5.02
CA GLU A 6 6.53 4.22 -3.77
C GLU A 6 7.99 3.84 -4.04
N LEU A 7 8.21 2.82 -4.89
CA LEU A 7 9.54 2.43 -5.36
C LEU A 7 10.28 3.61 -5.99
N ALA A 8 9.62 4.36 -6.88
CA ALA A 8 10.24 5.49 -7.56
C ALA A 8 10.60 6.62 -6.60
N ILE A 9 9.75 6.92 -5.62
CA ILE A 9 10.01 7.95 -4.59
C ILE A 9 11.22 7.53 -3.74
N ILE A 10 11.18 6.32 -3.17
CA ILE A 10 12.25 5.80 -2.30
C ILE A 10 13.59 5.77 -3.06
N HIS A 11 13.60 5.20 -4.26
CA HIS A 11 14.80 5.11 -5.08
C HIS A 11 15.36 6.50 -5.42
N SER A 12 14.50 7.45 -5.78
CA SER A 12 14.93 8.81 -6.14
C SER A 12 15.54 9.56 -4.96
N ILE A 13 14.94 9.46 -3.77
CA ILE A 13 15.45 10.09 -2.54
C ILE A 13 16.82 9.50 -2.17
N LEU A 14 16.96 8.18 -2.18
CA LEU A 14 18.21 7.51 -1.81
C LEU A 14 19.34 7.79 -2.82
N VAL A 15 19.04 7.88 -4.12
CA VAL A 15 20.01 8.29 -5.15
C VAL A 15 20.40 9.76 -4.98
N ALA A 16 19.46 10.65 -4.66
CA ALA A 16 19.77 12.06 -4.38
C ALA A 16 20.71 12.18 -3.17
N ALA A 17 20.44 11.42 -2.10
CA ALA A 17 21.30 11.38 -0.92
C ALA A 17 22.73 10.87 -1.25
N TYR A 18 22.85 9.87 -2.12
CA TYR A 18 24.15 9.44 -2.65
C TYR A 18 24.89 10.57 -3.36
N CYS A 19 24.20 11.29 -4.25
CA CYS A 19 24.77 12.40 -5.03
C CYS A 19 25.32 13.51 -4.13
N LEU A 20 24.62 13.81 -3.05
CA LEU A 20 24.99 14.87 -2.11
C LEU A 20 26.12 14.46 -1.15
N LEU A 21 26.04 13.25 -0.59
CA LEU A 21 26.91 12.86 0.52
C LEU A 21 28.11 12.03 0.10
N LEU A 22 27.94 11.09 -0.84
CA LEU A 22 28.92 10.03 -1.13
C LEU A 22 29.64 10.20 -2.47
N ARG A 23 29.04 10.88 -3.45
CA ARG A 23 29.59 10.97 -4.81
C ARG A 23 31.01 11.56 -4.88
N GLN A 24 31.36 12.46 -3.97
CA GLN A 24 32.69 13.09 -3.91
C GLN A 24 33.71 12.28 -3.11
N GLU A 25 33.28 11.20 -2.46
CA GLU A 25 34.15 10.35 -1.65
C GLU A 25 34.94 9.36 -2.52
N ARG A 26 35.99 8.76 -1.95
CA ARG A 26 36.91 7.86 -2.67
C ARG A 26 36.99 6.46 -2.06
N GLN A 27 36.01 6.07 -1.25
CA GLN A 27 35.86 4.70 -0.78
C GLN A 27 34.89 3.94 -1.68
N TYR A 28 35.38 3.57 -2.85
CA TYR A 28 34.58 2.97 -3.93
C TYR A 28 33.81 1.71 -3.51
N GLY A 29 34.36 0.90 -2.61
CA GLY A 29 33.65 -0.28 -2.07
C GLY A 29 32.38 0.07 -1.28
N LYS A 30 32.40 1.14 -0.46
CA LYS A 30 31.22 1.59 0.29
C LYS A 30 30.20 2.24 -0.63
N MET A 31 30.66 2.99 -1.63
CA MET A 31 29.79 3.61 -2.65
C MET A 31 29.07 2.54 -3.48
N ARG A 32 29.78 1.48 -3.88
CA ARG A 32 29.21 0.30 -4.54
C ARG A 32 28.11 -0.33 -3.69
N LEU A 33 28.41 -0.63 -2.42
CA LEU A 33 27.45 -1.25 -1.50
C LEU A 33 26.21 -0.38 -1.30
N TYR A 34 26.37 0.93 -1.16
CA TYR A 34 25.24 1.85 -1.00
C TYR A 34 24.32 1.88 -2.22
N LEU A 35 24.86 1.93 -3.44
CA LEU A 35 24.03 1.94 -4.66
C LEU A 35 23.27 0.62 -4.87
N LEU A 36 23.92 -0.51 -4.57
CA LEU A 36 23.25 -1.82 -4.55
C LEU A 36 22.15 -1.86 -3.48
N GLY A 37 22.47 -1.40 -2.27
CA GLY A 37 21.52 -1.29 -1.16
C GLY A 37 20.34 -0.38 -1.48
N THR A 38 20.57 0.75 -2.16
CA THR A 38 19.51 1.66 -2.62
C THR A 38 18.53 0.96 -3.56
N THR A 39 19.06 0.21 -4.52
CA THR A 39 18.23 -0.55 -5.47
C THR A 39 17.43 -1.65 -4.76
N ALA A 40 18.09 -2.38 -3.84
CA ALA A 40 17.44 -3.43 -3.06
C ALA A 40 16.36 -2.86 -2.12
N LEU A 41 16.67 -1.82 -1.35
CA LEU A 41 15.72 -1.17 -0.43
C LEU A 41 14.51 -0.59 -1.16
N ALA A 42 14.69 -0.01 -2.35
CA ALA A 42 13.56 0.48 -3.14
C ALA A 42 12.62 -0.62 -3.63
N LEU A 43 13.14 -1.85 -3.84
CA LEU A 43 12.33 -3.02 -4.18
C LEU A 43 11.70 -3.66 -2.94
N ILE A 44 12.46 -3.72 -1.85
CA ILE A 44 12.11 -4.43 -0.63
C ILE A 44 11.13 -3.62 0.22
N ILE A 45 11.35 -2.32 0.46
CA ILE A 45 10.52 -1.51 1.38
C ILE A 45 9.04 -1.53 0.96
N PRO A 46 8.66 -1.23 -0.30
CA PRO A 46 7.26 -1.32 -0.71
C PRO A 46 6.72 -2.76 -0.74
N ALA A 47 7.59 -3.77 -0.75
CA ALA A 47 7.20 -5.18 -0.68
C ALA A 47 7.06 -5.69 0.76
N LEU A 48 7.80 -5.10 1.71
CA LEU A 48 7.72 -5.31 3.14
C LEU A 48 6.48 -4.60 3.67
N ARG A 49 5.32 -5.12 3.33
CA ARG A 49 4.12 -4.92 4.15
C ARG A 49 4.47 -5.49 5.52
N LEU A 50 4.73 -4.65 6.52
CA LEU A 50 5.06 -5.09 7.88
C LEU A 50 3.83 -4.94 8.78
N PRO A 51 2.88 -5.89 8.78
CA PRO A 51 1.75 -5.92 9.70
C PRO A 51 2.13 -6.35 11.13
N ALA A 52 3.42 -6.43 11.47
CA ALA A 52 3.89 -7.26 12.59
C ALA A 52 4.76 -6.54 13.62
N PHE A 53 5.26 -5.32 13.34
CA PHE A 53 6.15 -4.65 14.30
C PHE A 53 5.40 -4.20 15.57
N TRP A 54 4.12 -3.84 15.44
CA TRP A 54 3.28 -3.48 16.61
C TRP A 54 2.64 -4.66 17.33
N GLN A 55 2.47 -5.82 16.68
CA GLN A 55 2.02 -7.06 17.34
C GLN A 55 2.95 -7.51 18.50
N LEU A 56 4.22 -7.08 18.51
CA LEU A 56 5.15 -7.34 19.62
C LEU A 56 4.85 -6.52 20.88
N PHE A 57 4.09 -5.43 20.74
CA PHE A 57 3.67 -4.55 21.84
C PHE A 57 2.17 -4.67 22.16
N GLU A 58 1.44 -5.48 21.39
CA GLU A 58 0.07 -5.88 21.73
C GLU A 58 0.09 -6.88 22.88
N THR A 59 -0.64 -6.57 23.95
CA THR A 59 -0.95 -7.54 24.99
C THR A 59 -1.87 -8.60 24.41
N ASN A 60 -1.35 -9.79 24.10
CA ASN A 60 -2.14 -10.92 23.59
C ASN A 60 -3.44 -11.13 24.40
N PRO A 61 -4.64 -10.96 23.82
CA PRO A 61 -5.81 -11.65 24.35
C PRO A 61 -5.65 -13.16 24.11
N LEU A 62 -6.23 -13.96 25.01
CA LEU A 62 -6.15 -15.43 24.99
C LEU A 62 -6.54 -16.03 23.62
N PRO A 63 -5.90 -17.14 23.20
CA PRO A 63 -6.10 -17.71 21.88
C PRO A 63 -7.50 -18.31 21.77
N THR A 64 -8.42 -17.59 21.16
CA THR A 64 -9.68 -18.16 20.66
C THR A 64 -9.37 -18.75 19.29
N ALA A 65 -9.39 -20.09 19.21
CA ALA A 65 -9.17 -20.83 17.98
C ALA A 65 -10.27 -20.46 16.96
N THR A 66 -9.97 -19.49 16.10
CA THR A 66 -10.83 -19.11 14.99
C THR A 66 -10.28 -19.81 13.76
N GLN A 67 -10.95 -20.86 13.29
CA GLN A 67 -10.69 -21.35 11.94
C GLN A 67 -11.26 -20.33 10.95
N THR A 68 -10.38 -19.59 10.29
CA THR A 68 -10.76 -18.70 9.21
C THR A 68 -10.94 -19.54 7.95
N TYR A 69 -12.19 -19.76 7.53
CA TYR A 69 -12.46 -20.20 6.17
C TYR A 69 -12.20 -19.02 5.23
N THR A 70 -11.14 -19.13 4.43
CA THR A 70 -10.87 -18.22 3.33
C THR A 70 -11.83 -18.54 2.19
N MET A 71 -12.71 -17.60 1.85
CA MET A 71 -13.46 -17.66 0.60
C MET A 71 -12.46 -17.60 -0.56
N ALA A 72 -12.50 -18.60 -1.44
CA ALA A 72 -11.89 -18.48 -2.75
C ALA A 72 -12.67 -17.40 -3.53
N PRO A 73 -11.99 -16.46 -4.22
CA PRO A 73 -12.68 -15.42 -4.96
C PRO A 73 -13.58 -16.06 -6.03
N ALA A 74 -14.84 -15.62 -6.09
CA ALA A 74 -15.70 -15.93 -7.22
C ALA A 74 -15.10 -15.27 -8.47
N VAL A 75 -14.59 -16.08 -9.39
CA VAL A 75 -14.18 -15.64 -10.73
C VAL A 75 -15.44 -15.41 -11.54
N ILE A 76 -15.91 -14.16 -11.60
CA ILE A 76 -16.85 -13.74 -12.63
C ILE A 76 -16.01 -13.45 -13.88
N ALA A 77 -16.09 -14.34 -14.88
CA ALA A 77 -15.56 -14.07 -16.20
C ALA A 77 -16.46 -13.01 -16.88
N ALA A 78 -16.04 -11.75 -16.83
CA ALA A 78 -16.69 -10.71 -17.60
C ALA A 78 -16.52 -10.98 -19.11
N GLN A 79 -17.62 -10.93 -19.87
CA GLN A 79 -17.52 -10.73 -21.31
C GLN A 79 -17.00 -9.30 -21.55
N SER A 80 -15.71 -9.17 -21.85
CA SER A 80 -15.10 -7.89 -22.18
C SER A 80 -15.53 -7.46 -23.59
N ASN A 81 -16.40 -6.46 -23.69
CA ASN A 81 -16.48 -5.65 -24.89
C ASN A 81 -15.18 -4.84 -24.98
N SER A 82 -14.28 -5.30 -25.85
CA SER A 82 -12.93 -4.76 -26.02
C SER A 82 -12.97 -3.42 -26.79
N SER A 83 -13.35 -2.35 -26.10
CA SER A 83 -12.83 -1.02 -26.43
C SER A 83 -11.47 -0.86 -25.77
N LEU A 84 -10.44 -0.51 -26.54
CA LEU A 84 -9.10 -0.22 -26.01
C LEU A 84 -9.16 0.99 -25.09
N ASP A 85 -9.38 0.73 -23.80
CA ASP A 85 -9.21 1.71 -22.74
C ASP A 85 -7.77 2.23 -22.72
N LEU A 86 -7.61 3.54 -22.55
CA LEU A 86 -6.31 4.22 -22.60
C LEU A 86 -5.36 3.70 -21.52
N ALA A 87 -5.88 3.31 -20.35
CA ALA A 87 -5.07 2.73 -19.28
C ALA A 87 -4.57 1.33 -19.66
N SER A 88 -5.41 0.51 -20.30
CA SER A 88 -5.02 -0.78 -20.85
C SER A 88 -3.94 -0.63 -21.93
N LEU A 89 -4.08 0.33 -22.84
CA LEU A 89 -3.06 0.64 -23.86
C LEU A 89 -1.72 1.07 -23.22
N ALA A 90 -1.75 1.90 -22.19
CA ALA A 90 -0.56 2.32 -21.46
C ALA A 90 0.13 1.14 -20.77
N LEU A 91 -0.63 0.24 -20.17
CA LEU A 91 -0.11 -0.98 -19.53
C LEU A 91 0.52 -1.94 -20.55
N TYR A 92 -0.14 -2.17 -21.68
CA TYR A 92 0.43 -2.98 -22.77
C TYR A 92 1.73 -2.37 -23.30
N THR A 93 1.73 -1.05 -23.52
CA THR A 93 2.93 -0.32 -23.98
C THR A 93 4.09 -0.48 -22.99
N TYR A 94 3.81 -0.33 -21.69
CA TYR A 94 4.80 -0.53 -20.64
C TYR A 94 5.42 -1.94 -20.71
N TRP A 95 4.60 -3.00 -20.75
CA TRP A 95 5.09 -4.38 -20.82
C TRP A 95 5.84 -4.69 -22.10
N ILE A 96 5.37 -4.19 -23.25
CA ILE A 96 6.04 -4.38 -24.54
C ILE A 96 7.46 -3.78 -24.47
N VAL A 97 7.60 -2.54 -23.98
CA VAL A 97 8.91 -1.89 -23.86
C VAL A 97 9.82 -2.66 -22.89
N THR A 98 9.31 -3.06 -21.72
CA THR A 98 10.07 -3.84 -20.74
C THR A 98 10.54 -5.18 -21.32
N VAL A 99 9.66 -5.92 -22.00
CA VAL A 99 9.97 -7.22 -22.61
C VAL A 99 11.01 -7.05 -23.73
N LEU A 100 10.89 -6.04 -24.60
CA LEU A 100 11.88 -5.74 -25.63
C LEU A 100 13.26 -5.43 -25.04
N LEU A 101 13.33 -4.66 -23.96
CA LEU A 101 14.59 -4.36 -23.26
C LEU A 101 15.19 -5.60 -22.61
N LEU A 102 14.38 -6.45 -21.99
CA LEU A 102 14.82 -7.72 -21.41
C LEU A 102 15.29 -8.71 -22.47
N MET A 103 14.59 -8.82 -23.61
CA MET A 103 15.03 -9.64 -24.74
C MET A 103 16.37 -9.16 -25.30
N ARG A 104 16.57 -7.84 -25.40
CA ARG A 104 17.86 -7.27 -25.82
C ARG A 104 19.00 -7.66 -24.85
N ILE A 105 18.74 -7.66 -23.55
CA ILE A 105 19.71 -8.11 -22.53
C ILE A 105 19.98 -9.62 -22.69
N GLY A 106 18.92 -10.43 -22.82
CA GLY A 106 19.02 -11.88 -23.03
C GLY A 106 19.80 -12.25 -24.29
N TYR A 107 19.53 -11.57 -25.41
CA TYR A 107 20.29 -11.74 -26.66
C TYR A 107 21.77 -11.36 -26.48
N SER A 108 22.06 -10.29 -25.75
CA SER A 108 23.43 -9.86 -25.47
C SER A 108 24.18 -10.93 -24.66
N ILE A 109 23.51 -11.53 -23.67
CA ILE A 109 24.06 -12.63 -22.87
C ILE A 109 24.26 -13.87 -23.75
N LEU A 110 23.27 -14.26 -24.54
CA LEU A 110 23.37 -15.42 -25.45
C LEU A 110 24.55 -15.26 -26.41
N ARG A 111 24.73 -14.06 -26.99
CA ARG A 111 25.88 -13.75 -27.85
C ARG A 111 27.22 -13.93 -27.12
N LEU A 112 27.30 -13.58 -25.83
CA LEU A 112 28.52 -13.82 -25.02
C LEU A 112 28.76 -15.30 -24.75
N PHE A 113 27.70 -16.09 -24.53
CA PHE A 113 27.81 -17.55 -24.42
C PHE A 113 28.26 -18.21 -25.72
N LEU A 114 27.73 -17.75 -26.86
CA LEU A 114 28.18 -18.18 -28.19
C LEU A 114 29.64 -17.81 -28.42
N LEU A 115 30.04 -16.57 -28.09
CA LEU A 115 31.42 -16.13 -28.18
C LEU A 115 32.35 -16.97 -27.30
N LYS A 116 31.92 -17.33 -26.09
CA LYS A 116 32.64 -18.26 -25.22
C LYS A 116 32.84 -19.61 -25.91
N SER A 117 31.82 -20.16 -26.54
CA SER A 117 31.91 -21.48 -27.22
C SER A 117 32.87 -21.47 -28.40
N GLN A 118 33.00 -20.33 -29.08
CA GLN A 118 33.88 -20.14 -30.25
C GLN A 118 35.30 -19.66 -29.86
N SER A 119 35.55 -19.39 -28.58
CA SER A 119 36.84 -18.88 -28.10
C SER A 119 37.81 -20.00 -27.70
N SER A 120 39.09 -19.78 -27.96
CA SER A 120 40.16 -20.64 -27.46
C SER A 120 40.49 -20.26 -26.02
N ALA A 121 40.44 -21.23 -25.10
CA ALA A 121 40.78 -21.01 -23.69
C ALA A 121 42.24 -21.39 -23.42
N GLU A 122 42.99 -20.46 -22.83
CA GLU A 122 44.39 -20.62 -22.47
C GLU A 122 44.56 -20.31 -20.97
N ARG A 123 45.51 -21.00 -20.31
CA ARG A 123 45.82 -20.73 -18.89
C ARG A 123 47.05 -19.86 -18.80
N VAL A 124 46.87 -18.66 -18.23
CA VAL A 124 47.96 -17.72 -17.93
C VAL A 124 47.92 -17.39 -16.44
N ASN A 125 49.00 -17.64 -15.70
CA ASN A 125 49.09 -17.37 -14.25
C ASN A 125 47.92 -17.96 -13.43
N ASN A 126 47.55 -19.21 -13.69
CA ASN A 126 46.37 -19.90 -13.11
C ASN A 126 45.00 -19.26 -13.41
N LEU A 127 44.94 -18.29 -14.33
CA LEU A 127 43.70 -17.69 -14.82
C LEU A 127 43.35 -18.27 -16.19
N THR A 128 42.06 -18.51 -16.43
CA THR A 128 41.57 -18.95 -17.75
C THR A 128 41.25 -17.72 -18.59
N VAL A 129 42.11 -17.44 -19.56
CA VAL A 129 41.97 -16.35 -20.53
C VAL A 129 41.39 -16.92 -21.83
N ARG A 130 40.52 -16.16 -22.49
CA ARG A 130 39.88 -16.55 -23.74
C ARG A 130 40.29 -15.62 -24.86
N LYS A 131 40.91 -16.19 -25.90
CA LYS A 131 41.25 -15.49 -27.14
C LYS A 131 40.13 -15.73 -28.16
N ALA A 132 39.46 -14.67 -28.59
CA ALA A 132 38.35 -14.74 -29.52
C ALA A 132 38.56 -13.76 -30.69
N HIS A 133 38.43 -14.26 -31.92
CA HIS A 133 38.53 -13.43 -33.12
C HIS A 133 37.31 -12.49 -33.20
N GLY A 134 37.57 -11.19 -33.42
CA GLY A 134 36.52 -10.16 -33.50
C GLY A 134 36.26 -9.38 -32.19
N VAL A 135 36.97 -9.70 -31.11
CA VAL A 135 37.01 -8.84 -29.90
C VAL A 135 38.07 -7.77 -30.10
N LYS A 136 37.69 -6.50 -29.97
CA LYS A 136 38.63 -5.37 -29.93
C LYS A 136 38.89 -5.01 -28.47
N GLY A 137 40.14 -5.09 -28.02
CA GLY A 137 40.53 -4.80 -26.64
C GLY A 137 40.32 -5.96 -25.66
N SER A 138 40.06 -5.64 -24.40
CA SER A 138 39.81 -6.63 -23.34
C SER A 138 38.47 -6.36 -22.66
N PHE A 139 37.83 -7.42 -22.17
CA PHE A 139 36.68 -7.29 -21.27
C PHE A 139 36.48 -8.56 -20.43
N THR A 140 35.77 -8.41 -19.32
CA THR A 140 35.47 -9.50 -18.40
C THR A 140 33.97 -9.72 -18.25
N PHE A 141 33.55 -10.98 -18.30
CA PHE A 141 32.17 -11.40 -18.06
C PHE A 141 32.14 -12.63 -17.13
N PHE A 142 31.58 -12.47 -15.94
CA PHE A 142 31.66 -13.44 -14.84
C PHE A 142 33.12 -13.78 -14.48
N GLN A 143 33.56 -15.01 -14.76
CA GLN A 143 34.95 -15.46 -14.58
C GLN A 143 35.67 -15.63 -15.93
N TRP A 144 35.09 -15.12 -17.02
CA TRP A 144 35.65 -15.23 -18.36
C TRP A 144 36.32 -13.92 -18.73
N ILE A 145 37.64 -13.97 -18.87
CA ILE A 145 38.46 -12.84 -19.32
C ILE A 145 38.69 -13.01 -20.80
N PHE A 146 38.19 -12.08 -21.61
CA PHE A 146 38.40 -12.06 -23.06
C PHE A 146 39.48 -11.03 -23.40
N ILE A 147 40.44 -11.45 -24.22
CA ILE A 147 41.52 -10.59 -24.69
C ILE A 147 41.63 -10.73 -26.21
N ASP A 148 41.84 -9.59 -26.89
CA ASP A 148 42.13 -9.52 -28.32
C ASP A 148 43.38 -10.38 -28.65
N PRO A 149 43.27 -11.35 -29.58
CA PRO A 149 44.40 -12.19 -29.97
C PRO A 149 45.60 -11.43 -30.55
N ASN A 150 45.43 -10.17 -30.97
CA ASN A 150 46.52 -9.33 -31.47
C ASN A 150 47.41 -8.74 -30.35
N ILE A 151 46.99 -8.82 -29.09
CA ILE A 151 47.81 -8.37 -27.95
C ILE A 151 48.72 -9.53 -27.56
N SER A 152 50.02 -9.37 -27.83
CA SER A 152 51.03 -10.38 -27.53
C SER A 152 51.23 -10.54 -26.02
N GLU A 153 51.31 -11.77 -25.54
CA GLU A 153 51.65 -12.09 -24.14
C GLU A 153 53.02 -11.55 -23.70
N LYS A 154 53.91 -11.27 -24.67
CA LYS A 154 55.25 -10.72 -24.43
C LYS A 154 55.24 -9.20 -24.23
N ASP A 155 54.11 -8.53 -24.46
CA ASP A 155 53.97 -7.10 -24.23
C ASP A 155 53.84 -6.83 -22.72
N GLU A 156 54.61 -5.88 -22.19
CA GLU A 156 54.52 -5.47 -20.78
C GLU A 156 53.10 -5.00 -20.41
N SER A 157 52.36 -4.46 -21.38
CA SER A 157 50.96 -4.06 -21.19
C SER A 157 50.00 -5.24 -20.98
N TYR A 158 50.36 -6.45 -21.42
CA TYR A 158 49.48 -7.63 -21.34
C TYR A 158 49.20 -8.03 -19.89
N GLN A 159 50.24 -8.11 -19.06
CA GLN A 159 50.09 -8.46 -17.64
C GLN A 159 49.26 -7.42 -16.89
N LEU A 160 49.39 -6.15 -17.27
CA LEU A 160 48.68 -5.05 -16.65
C LEU A 160 47.18 -5.07 -16.98
N ILE A 161 46.85 -5.28 -18.27
CA ILE A 161 45.48 -5.47 -18.72
C ILE A 161 44.87 -6.70 -18.03
N LEU A 162 45.62 -7.80 -17.96
CA LEU A 162 45.15 -9.02 -17.31
C LEU A 162 44.82 -8.81 -15.82
N GLN A 163 45.66 -8.08 -15.07
CA GLN A 163 45.40 -7.76 -13.67
C GLN A 163 44.15 -6.87 -13.49
N HIS A 164 43.93 -5.92 -14.39
CA HIS A 164 42.73 -5.07 -14.40
C HIS A 164 41.48 -5.91 -14.64
N GLU A 165 41.48 -6.74 -15.69
CA GLU A 165 40.36 -7.63 -16.02
C GLU A 165 40.09 -8.67 -14.90
N GLN A 166 41.14 -9.21 -14.30
CA GLN A 166 41.03 -10.09 -13.15
C GLN A 166 40.33 -9.41 -11.96
N ALA A 167 40.51 -8.10 -11.77
CA ALA A 167 39.81 -7.37 -10.72
C ALA A 167 38.29 -7.38 -10.94
N HIS A 168 37.82 -7.23 -12.18
CA HIS A 168 36.40 -7.32 -12.51
C HIS A 168 35.82 -8.70 -12.21
N ALA A 169 36.56 -9.76 -12.56
CA ALA A 169 36.15 -11.14 -12.28
C ALA A 169 36.11 -11.42 -10.77
N ARG A 170 37.15 -11.01 -10.04
CA ARG A 170 37.29 -11.26 -8.60
C ARG A 170 36.27 -10.50 -7.77
N LEU A 171 35.98 -9.24 -8.13
CA LEU A 171 35.01 -8.41 -7.44
C LEU A 171 33.56 -8.66 -7.89
N GLY A 172 33.34 -9.51 -8.88
CA GLY A 172 32.02 -9.88 -9.36
C GLY A 172 31.26 -8.73 -10.03
N HIS A 173 31.95 -7.80 -10.69
CA HIS A 173 31.35 -6.60 -11.28
C HIS A 173 30.24 -6.91 -12.30
N THR A 174 30.31 -8.06 -12.98
CA THR A 174 29.25 -8.52 -13.89
C THR A 174 27.89 -8.67 -13.22
N TYR A 175 27.84 -9.19 -11.98
CA TYR A 175 26.57 -9.41 -11.27
C TYR A 175 25.86 -8.08 -11.00
N ASP A 176 26.58 -7.07 -10.54
CA ASP A 176 25.99 -5.75 -10.26
C ASP A 176 25.43 -5.10 -11.53
N ILE A 177 26.15 -5.18 -12.65
CA ILE A 177 25.68 -4.61 -13.92
C ILE A 177 24.45 -5.36 -14.42
N LEU A 178 24.42 -6.69 -14.34
CA LEU A 178 23.24 -7.47 -14.73
C LEU A 178 22.03 -7.09 -13.88
N LEU A 179 22.19 -7.01 -12.55
CA LEU A 179 21.13 -6.58 -11.64
C LEU A 179 20.59 -5.19 -12.02
N LEU A 180 21.48 -4.21 -12.22
CA LEU A 180 21.09 -2.84 -12.55
C LEU A 180 20.52 -2.72 -13.98
N GLU A 181 20.95 -3.54 -14.93
CA GLU A 181 20.37 -3.58 -16.28
C GLU A 181 18.95 -4.16 -16.27
N VAL A 182 18.70 -5.20 -15.47
CA VAL A 182 17.34 -5.75 -15.27
C VAL A 182 16.46 -4.72 -14.56
N PHE A 183 16.94 -4.12 -13.46
CA PHE A 183 16.20 -3.07 -12.75
C PHE A 183 15.87 -1.89 -13.66
N ARG A 184 16.84 -1.43 -14.47
CA ARG A 184 16.63 -0.37 -15.48
C ARG A 184 15.67 -0.79 -16.59
N ALA A 185 15.63 -2.05 -16.99
CA ALA A 185 14.70 -2.52 -18.02
C ALA A 185 13.24 -2.51 -17.52
N VAL A 186 13.02 -2.86 -16.26
CA VAL A 186 11.70 -2.81 -15.62
C VAL A 186 11.31 -1.37 -15.28
N CYS A 187 12.23 -0.61 -14.69
CA CYS A 187 12.05 0.78 -14.30
C CYS A 187 12.66 1.75 -15.33
N TRP A 188 12.38 1.52 -16.62
CA TRP A 188 13.02 2.26 -17.72
C TRP A 188 12.67 3.76 -17.74
N TRP A 189 11.51 4.11 -17.18
CA TRP A 189 11.05 5.49 -17.01
C TRP A 189 11.68 6.20 -15.82
N LEU A 190 12.36 5.48 -14.92
CA LEU A 190 12.95 6.03 -13.70
C LEU A 190 14.38 6.55 -13.96
N PRO A 191 14.64 7.87 -13.94
CA PRO A 191 15.96 8.42 -14.25
C PRO A 191 17.04 7.95 -13.26
N GLY A 192 16.64 7.73 -12.00
CA GLY A 192 17.53 7.19 -10.97
C GLY A 192 18.13 5.83 -11.34
N ALA A 193 17.37 4.95 -12.02
CA ALA A 193 17.86 3.64 -12.44
C ALA A 193 18.98 3.74 -13.49
N TRP A 194 18.80 4.64 -14.46
CA TRP A 194 19.82 4.97 -15.45
C TRP A 194 21.08 5.57 -14.83
N PHE A 195 20.89 6.49 -13.88
CA PHE A 195 21.98 7.09 -13.14
C PHE A 195 22.78 6.03 -12.35
N ALA A 196 22.10 5.19 -11.56
CA ALA A 196 22.74 4.17 -10.73
C ALA A 196 23.59 3.21 -11.56
N ARG A 197 23.08 2.76 -12.72
CA ARG A 197 23.82 1.92 -13.67
C ARG A 197 25.10 2.60 -14.18
N ASN A 198 25.01 3.87 -14.58
CA ASN A 198 26.18 4.60 -15.10
C ASN A 198 27.20 4.91 -13.99
N GLU A 199 26.72 5.21 -12.78
CA GLU A 199 27.58 5.43 -11.62
C GLU A 199 28.31 4.16 -11.20
N MET A 200 27.61 3.02 -11.19
CA MET A 200 28.19 1.72 -10.87
C MET A 200 29.35 1.36 -11.80
N LYS A 201 29.19 1.57 -13.12
CA LYS A 201 30.29 1.37 -14.08
C LYS A 201 31.53 2.17 -13.71
N LYS A 202 31.38 3.46 -13.38
CA LYS A 202 32.51 4.30 -12.96
C LYS A 202 33.19 3.77 -11.71
N ILE A 203 32.41 3.34 -10.72
CA ILE A 203 32.93 2.77 -9.47
C ILE A 203 33.72 1.48 -9.76
N HIS A 204 33.21 0.61 -10.63
CA HIS A 204 33.90 -0.62 -11.03
C HIS A 204 35.26 -0.35 -11.67
N GLU A 205 35.33 0.61 -12.61
CA GLU A 205 36.59 1.04 -13.23
C GLU A 205 37.58 1.54 -12.18
N TYR A 206 37.13 2.38 -11.23
CA TYR A 206 38.00 2.87 -10.15
C TYR A 206 38.49 1.77 -9.21
N GLN A 207 37.65 0.75 -8.94
CA GLN A 207 38.05 -0.40 -8.13
C GLN A 207 39.06 -1.29 -8.87
N ALA A 208 38.87 -1.50 -10.17
CA ALA A 208 39.80 -2.26 -10.99
C ALA A 208 41.13 -1.53 -11.15
N ASP A 209 41.13 -0.22 -11.37
CA ASP A 209 42.32 0.64 -11.37
C ASP A 209 43.07 0.56 -10.03
N ALA A 210 42.37 0.71 -8.91
CA ALA A 210 42.97 0.61 -7.58
C ALA A 210 43.52 -0.79 -7.27
N TYR A 211 42.98 -1.85 -7.89
CA TYR A 211 43.50 -3.20 -7.76
C TYR A 211 44.80 -3.38 -8.55
N ALA A 212 44.85 -2.93 -9.81
CA ALA A 212 46.03 -3.00 -10.66
C ALA A 212 47.22 -2.18 -10.11
N LEU A 213 46.94 -1.00 -9.53
CA LEU A 213 47.96 -0.15 -8.91
C LEU A 213 48.65 -0.76 -7.68
N LYS A 214 48.17 -1.88 -7.14
CA LYS A 214 48.88 -2.62 -6.08
C LYS A 214 50.14 -3.33 -6.59
N SER A 215 50.18 -3.61 -7.88
CA SER A 215 51.21 -4.43 -8.52
C SER A 215 52.01 -3.66 -9.57
N CYS A 216 51.64 -2.42 -9.89
CA CYS A 216 52.29 -1.59 -10.90
C CYS A 216 52.35 -0.11 -10.46
N PRO A 217 53.48 0.60 -10.70
CA PRO A 217 53.56 2.04 -10.50
C PRO A 217 52.56 2.83 -11.34
N LEU A 218 52.09 3.96 -10.81
CA LEU A 218 51.07 4.81 -11.44
C LEU A 218 51.46 5.28 -12.85
N ASP A 219 52.72 5.66 -13.06
CA ASP A 219 53.19 6.22 -14.33
C ASP A 219 53.12 5.18 -15.45
N GLN A 220 53.63 3.97 -15.19
CA GLN A 220 53.58 2.84 -16.12
C GLN A 220 52.13 2.46 -16.42
N TYR A 221 51.27 2.38 -15.39
CA TYR A 221 49.85 2.05 -15.56
C TYR A 221 49.11 3.08 -16.42
N SER A 222 49.32 4.37 -16.15
CA SER A 222 48.64 5.45 -16.86
C SER A 222 49.00 5.49 -18.35
N ASN A 223 50.26 5.23 -18.69
CA ASN A 223 50.73 5.19 -20.07
C ASN A 223 50.10 4.04 -20.86
N VAL A 224 50.00 2.85 -20.26
CA VAL A 224 49.34 1.69 -20.87
C VAL A 224 47.83 1.94 -21.03
N LEU A 225 47.18 2.52 -20.03
CA LEU A 225 45.75 2.83 -20.12
C LEU A 225 45.46 3.82 -21.25
N ILE A 226 46.28 4.87 -21.35
CA ILE A 226 46.16 5.87 -22.42
C ILE A 226 46.41 5.20 -23.77
N SER A 227 47.53 4.50 -23.94
CA SER A 227 47.89 3.89 -25.23
C SER A 227 46.89 2.81 -25.69
N ALA A 228 46.39 1.97 -24.78
CA ALA A 228 45.36 0.98 -25.07
C ALA A 228 44.05 1.65 -25.53
N THR A 229 43.65 2.75 -24.89
CA THR A 229 42.42 3.44 -25.25
C THR A 229 42.54 4.18 -26.59
N LEU A 230 43.70 4.80 -26.85
CA LEU A 230 44.05 5.44 -28.13
C LEU A 230 44.02 4.42 -29.28
N LYS A 231 44.63 3.25 -29.08
CA LYS A 231 44.72 2.17 -30.07
C LYS A 231 43.35 1.56 -30.40
N ALA A 232 42.42 1.56 -29.43
CA ALA A 232 41.06 1.06 -29.63
C ALA A 232 40.13 2.03 -30.39
N HIS A 233 40.34 3.36 -30.32
CA HIS A 233 39.39 4.36 -30.82
C HIS A 233 39.82 5.18 -32.06
N GLY A 234 41.09 5.13 -32.51
CA GLY A 234 41.56 5.85 -33.70
C GLY A 234 41.39 7.38 -33.62
N MET A 235 41.25 8.09 -34.76
CA MET A 235 41.08 9.57 -34.83
C MET A 235 39.71 10.11 -34.33
N SER A 236 38.81 9.26 -33.82
CA SER A 236 37.53 9.68 -33.22
C SER A 236 37.68 10.25 -31.80
N MET A 237 38.81 10.91 -31.53
CA MET A 237 39.29 11.23 -30.17
C MET A 237 38.67 12.47 -29.55
N ALA A 238 38.17 13.41 -30.34
CA ALA A 238 37.68 14.66 -29.78
C ALA A 238 36.47 14.44 -28.84
N SER A 239 35.59 13.47 -29.12
CA SER A 239 34.41 13.21 -28.29
C SER A 239 34.66 12.22 -27.15
N SER A 240 35.43 11.15 -27.35
CA SER A 240 35.71 10.14 -26.31
C SER A 240 36.62 10.68 -25.19
N PHE A 241 37.52 11.61 -25.48
CA PHE A 241 38.26 12.35 -24.44
C PHE A 241 37.38 13.39 -23.74
N HIS A 242 36.36 13.92 -24.43
CA HIS A 242 35.37 14.85 -23.87
C HIS A 242 34.35 14.15 -22.94
N ASP A 243 34.04 12.86 -23.16
CA ASP A 243 33.19 12.05 -22.27
C ASP A 243 33.79 11.80 -20.87
N GLY A 244 35.07 12.17 -20.68
CA GLY A 244 35.66 12.44 -19.37
C GLY A 244 35.86 11.21 -18.46
N LEU A 245 35.53 9.98 -18.89
CA LEU A 245 35.72 8.78 -18.07
C LEU A 245 37.22 8.49 -17.84
N ILE A 246 38.04 8.54 -18.90
CA ILE A 246 39.49 8.35 -18.81
C ILE A 246 40.11 9.44 -17.93
N LEU A 247 39.73 10.71 -18.15
CA LEU A 247 40.22 11.83 -17.34
C LEU A 247 39.82 11.66 -15.87
N LYS A 248 38.61 11.20 -15.59
CA LYS A 248 38.14 10.90 -14.23
C LYS A 248 38.90 9.72 -13.62
N ARG A 249 39.20 8.66 -14.37
CA ARG A 249 40.06 7.54 -13.93
C ARG A 249 41.48 8.01 -13.59
N LEU A 250 42.13 8.77 -14.49
CA LEU A 250 43.44 9.37 -14.24
C LEU A 250 43.46 10.29 -13.02
N LYS A 251 42.44 11.14 -12.88
CA LYS A 251 42.30 12.02 -11.71
C LYS A 251 42.09 11.22 -10.43
N ALA A 252 41.23 10.19 -10.45
CA ALA A 252 40.96 9.33 -9.31
C ALA A 252 42.23 8.59 -8.84
N MET A 253 43.05 8.10 -9.76
CA MET A 253 44.29 7.39 -9.44
C MET A 253 45.38 8.27 -8.81
N LYS A 254 45.46 9.56 -9.20
CA LYS A 254 46.43 10.52 -8.62
C LYS A 254 46.08 10.96 -7.20
N LEU A 255 44.88 10.66 -6.75
CA LEU A 255 44.27 11.25 -5.56
C LEU A 255 44.22 10.21 -4.44
N GLN A 256 44.82 10.51 -3.28
CA GLN A 256 44.82 9.57 -2.15
C GLN A 256 43.40 9.23 -1.68
N MET A 257 43.23 7.99 -1.23
CA MET A 257 41.97 7.47 -0.69
C MET A 257 41.64 8.23 0.61
N LYS A 258 40.53 8.96 0.60
CA LYS A 258 40.00 9.63 1.79
C LYS A 258 39.00 8.72 2.49
N THR A 259 39.10 8.59 3.81
CA THR A 259 38.10 7.88 4.61
C THR A 259 36.80 8.68 4.67
N ILE A 260 35.66 8.02 4.41
CA ILE A 260 34.35 8.66 4.55
C ILE A 260 34.12 8.99 6.03
N LYS A 261 33.68 10.24 6.31
CA LYS A 261 33.32 10.65 7.67
C LYS A 261 32.10 9.86 8.16
N PRO A 262 32.11 9.35 9.41
CA PRO A 262 31.06 8.44 9.91
C PRO A 262 29.66 9.06 9.92
N TRP A 263 29.55 10.37 10.17
CA TRP A 263 28.25 11.08 10.19
C TRP A 263 27.49 10.94 8.85
N LYS A 264 28.20 10.94 7.72
CA LYS A 264 27.55 10.81 6.40
C LYS A 264 26.88 9.45 6.23
N LEU A 265 27.54 8.40 6.70
CA LEU A 265 26.98 7.04 6.67
C LEU A 265 25.82 6.92 7.67
N GLY A 266 25.94 7.56 8.84
CA GLY A 266 24.87 7.65 9.83
C GLY A 266 23.62 8.34 9.27
N THR A 267 23.75 9.49 8.61
CA THR A 267 22.63 10.21 7.99
C THR A 267 21.90 9.35 6.95
N LEU A 268 22.64 8.60 6.14
CA LEU A 268 22.06 7.69 5.14
C LEU A 268 21.32 6.51 5.77
N ALA A 269 21.86 5.94 6.85
CA ALA A 269 21.20 4.87 7.58
C ALA A 269 19.89 5.37 8.20
N VAL A 270 19.92 6.51 8.89
CA VAL A 270 18.72 7.14 9.47
C VAL A 270 17.68 7.46 8.40
N LEU A 271 18.09 8.00 7.25
CA LEU A 271 17.18 8.28 6.13
C LEU A 271 16.52 6.99 5.60
N SER A 272 17.29 5.91 5.45
CA SER A 272 16.76 4.62 5.00
C SER A 272 15.76 4.03 5.99
N THR A 273 16.05 4.13 7.29
CA THR A 273 15.13 3.70 8.35
C THR A 273 13.86 4.54 8.37
N LEU A 274 13.97 5.86 8.26
CA LEU A 274 12.81 6.77 8.25
C LEU A 274 11.89 6.49 7.06
N LEU A 275 12.45 6.29 5.86
CA LEU A 275 11.68 5.91 4.68
C LEU A 275 11.00 4.55 4.86
N SER A 276 11.68 3.59 5.52
CA SER A 276 11.08 2.28 5.81
C SER A 276 9.88 2.41 6.74
N ILE A 277 9.97 3.20 7.81
CA ILE A 277 8.87 3.44 8.75
C ILE A 277 7.71 4.19 8.07
N ALA A 278 8.01 5.25 7.33
CA ALA A 278 6.99 6.11 6.72
C ALA A 278 6.12 5.36 5.69
N PHE A 279 6.72 4.46 4.91
CA PHE A 279 6.00 3.71 3.87
C PHE A 279 5.44 2.38 4.38
N ALA A 280 6.08 1.71 5.34
CA ALA A 280 5.55 0.46 5.89
C ALA A 280 4.35 0.65 6.83
N CYS A 281 4.24 1.77 7.55
CA CYS A 281 3.20 1.98 8.58
C CYS A 281 1.90 2.63 8.08
N ASN A 282 1.84 3.15 6.85
CA ASN A 282 0.69 3.94 6.39
C ASN A 282 -0.49 3.10 5.87
N GLU A 283 -0.30 1.82 5.51
CA GLU A 283 -1.34 0.97 4.92
C GLU A 283 -2.22 0.24 5.97
N GLU A 284 -1.76 0.14 7.22
CA GLU A 284 -2.47 -0.55 8.33
C GLU A 284 -3.73 0.21 8.78
N LEU A 285 -3.70 1.55 8.73
CA LEU A 285 -4.84 2.39 9.14
C LEU A 285 -6.09 2.17 8.27
N ASP A 286 -5.89 2.04 6.95
CA ASP A 286 -6.99 1.85 6.00
C ASP A 286 -7.59 0.44 6.11
N ALA A 287 -6.78 -0.54 6.54
CA ALA A 287 -7.22 -1.91 6.77
C ALA A 287 -8.00 -2.08 8.08
N GLU A 288 -7.57 -1.40 9.15
CA GLU A 288 -8.22 -1.45 10.47
C GLU A 288 -9.60 -0.77 10.48
N LEU A 289 -9.75 0.37 9.79
CA LEU A 289 -11.04 1.04 9.59
C LEU A 289 -12.03 0.18 8.78
N LYS A 290 -11.52 -0.66 7.87
CA LYS A 290 -12.33 -1.57 7.05
C LYS A 290 -12.71 -2.86 7.80
N ASP A 291 -11.83 -3.35 8.67
CA ASP A 291 -12.07 -4.53 9.52
C ASP A 291 -13.08 -4.22 10.65
N MET A 292 -12.96 -3.05 11.29
CA MET A 292 -13.89 -2.56 12.32
C MET A 292 -15.32 -2.37 11.80
N GLY A 293 -15.49 -2.03 10.52
CA GLY A 293 -16.80 -1.92 9.88
C GLY A 293 -17.46 -3.27 9.57
N SER A 294 -16.68 -4.35 9.40
CA SER A 294 -17.20 -5.67 9.02
C SER A 294 -17.60 -6.56 10.21
N LYS A 295 -16.99 -6.35 11.38
CA LYS A 295 -17.16 -7.22 12.55
C LYS A 295 -18.38 -6.89 13.42
N SER A 296 -19.20 -5.90 13.07
CA SER A 296 -20.10 -5.30 14.05
C SER A 296 -21.51 -5.88 14.17
N ASN A 297 -21.97 -6.91 13.43
CA ASN A 297 -23.40 -7.30 13.57
C ASN A 297 -23.91 -8.67 13.04
N MET A 298 -23.20 -9.81 13.15
CA MET A 298 -23.83 -11.15 13.00
C MET A 298 -22.92 -12.29 13.51
N ILE A 299 -23.47 -13.24 14.29
CA ILE A 299 -22.79 -14.52 14.59
C ILE A 299 -22.77 -15.39 13.33
N SER A 300 -21.61 -15.94 12.97
CA SER A 300 -21.48 -16.93 11.90
C SER A 300 -21.80 -18.35 12.40
N PHE A 301 -22.36 -19.22 11.55
CA PHE A 301 -22.67 -20.62 11.87
C PHE A 301 -21.50 -21.38 12.52
N ASP A 302 -20.27 -21.08 12.11
CA ASP A 302 -19.04 -21.72 12.62
C ASP A 302 -18.73 -21.37 14.08
N GLN A 303 -19.37 -20.33 14.61
CA GLN A 303 -19.23 -19.87 15.99
C GLN A 303 -20.26 -20.50 16.94
N LEU A 304 -21.19 -21.32 16.42
CA LEU A 304 -22.14 -22.05 17.26
C LEU A 304 -21.46 -23.20 18.02
N PRO A 305 -21.90 -23.53 19.24
CA PRO A 305 -21.59 -24.79 19.90
C PRO A 305 -21.78 -26.02 19.00
N ALA A 306 -20.88 -26.99 19.11
CA ALA A 306 -20.79 -28.14 18.19
C ALA A 306 -22.04 -29.06 18.20
N ASP A 307 -22.80 -29.06 19.28
CA ASP A 307 -24.09 -29.73 19.39
C ASP A 307 -25.17 -29.05 18.53
N MET A 308 -25.25 -27.71 18.57
CA MET A 308 -26.17 -26.96 17.69
C MET A 308 -25.75 -27.03 16.23
N GLN A 309 -24.46 -26.96 15.91
CA GLN A 309 -24.00 -27.11 14.52
C GLN A 309 -24.48 -28.43 13.89
N LYS A 310 -24.51 -29.50 14.69
CA LYS A 310 -24.93 -30.82 14.24
C LYS A 310 -26.43 -30.90 13.95
N ASP A 311 -27.24 -30.26 14.79
CA ASP A 311 -28.70 -30.25 14.66
C ASP A 311 -29.19 -29.29 13.55
N VAL A 312 -28.42 -28.22 13.31
CA VAL A 312 -28.76 -27.10 12.41
C VAL A 312 -28.16 -27.27 11.00
N ALA A 313 -27.19 -28.19 10.81
CA ALA A 313 -26.46 -28.38 9.55
C ALA A 313 -27.35 -28.61 8.30
N ALA A 314 -28.52 -29.24 8.46
CA ALA A 314 -29.44 -29.52 7.36
C ALA A 314 -30.30 -28.31 6.94
N LEU A 315 -30.36 -27.26 7.77
CA LEU A 315 -31.23 -26.09 7.60
C LEU A 315 -30.43 -24.78 7.63
N ARG A 316 -29.10 -24.87 7.48
CA ARG A 316 -28.14 -23.76 7.58
C ARG A 316 -28.57 -22.52 6.78
N ASP A 317 -29.05 -22.71 5.55
CA ASP A 317 -29.36 -21.62 4.63
C ASP A 317 -30.69 -20.92 4.96
N ASP A 318 -31.50 -21.54 5.81
CA ASP A 318 -32.84 -21.11 6.19
C ASP A 318 -32.92 -20.64 7.66
N LEU A 319 -31.80 -20.50 8.35
CA LEU A 319 -31.75 -20.10 9.76
C LEU A 319 -30.98 -18.78 9.97
N VAL A 320 -31.45 -17.98 10.93
CA VAL A 320 -30.80 -16.76 11.40
C VAL A 320 -30.44 -16.93 12.87
N PHE A 321 -29.20 -16.58 13.23
CA PHE A 321 -28.68 -16.70 14.59
C PHE A 321 -28.64 -15.36 15.29
N VAL A 322 -29.15 -15.33 16.51
CA VAL A 322 -29.18 -14.12 17.36
C VAL A 322 -28.52 -14.45 18.68
N GLU A 323 -27.52 -13.65 19.06
CA GLU A 323 -26.94 -13.65 20.40
C GLU A 323 -27.67 -12.65 21.29
N VAL A 324 -28.05 -13.07 22.49
CA VAL A 324 -28.54 -12.16 23.52
C VAL A 324 -27.66 -12.32 24.75
N THR A 325 -26.90 -11.27 25.07
CA THR A 325 -26.06 -11.20 26.26
C THR A 325 -26.86 -10.58 27.40
N VAL A 326 -27.00 -11.31 28.51
CA VAL A 326 -27.66 -10.79 29.71
C VAL A 326 -26.59 -10.42 30.73
N GLU A 327 -26.32 -9.12 30.85
CA GLU A 327 -25.42 -8.59 31.87
C GLU A 327 -26.11 -8.60 33.25
N THR A 328 -25.65 -9.48 34.13
CA THR A 328 -26.05 -9.48 35.54
C THR A 328 -25.03 -10.22 36.39
N THR A 329 -24.74 -9.69 37.57
CA THR A 329 -23.78 -10.21 38.54
C THR A 329 -24.43 -11.07 39.63
N ASP A 330 -25.75 -11.32 39.56
CA ASP A 330 -26.52 -12.10 40.53
C ASP A 330 -27.26 -13.25 39.83
N ASP A 331 -26.88 -14.49 40.16
CA ASP A 331 -27.44 -15.72 39.60
C ASP A 331 -28.96 -15.85 39.80
N LYS A 332 -29.53 -15.27 40.87
CA LYS A 332 -30.99 -15.26 41.07
C LYS A 332 -31.69 -14.23 40.20
N ALA A 333 -31.04 -13.11 39.92
CA ALA A 333 -31.52 -12.11 38.97
C ALA A 333 -31.41 -12.62 37.53
N LEU A 334 -30.39 -13.44 37.24
CA LEU A 334 -30.19 -14.10 35.96
C LEU A 334 -31.38 -15.02 35.61
N ASP A 335 -31.81 -15.90 36.52
CA ASP A 335 -32.96 -16.79 36.28
C ASP A 335 -34.30 -16.02 36.12
N SER A 336 -34.47 -14.90 36.83
CA SER A 336 -35.63 -14.01 36.65
C SER A 336 -35.62 -13.31 35.28
N LYS A 337 -34.46 -12.76 34.86
CA LYS A 337 -34.31 -12.12 33.55
C LYS A 337 -34.36 -13.11 32.40
N LEU A 338 -33.87 -14.34 32.60
CA LEU A 338 -34.03 -15.45 31.65
C LEU A 338 -35.49 -15.82 31.44
N SER A 339 -36.32 -15.68 32.46
CA SER A 339 -37.77 -15.87 32.34
C SER A 339 -38.45 -14.73 31.57
N GLU A 340 -37.88 -13.52 31.59
CA GLU A 340 -38.31 -12.37 30.77
C GLU A 340 -37.83 -12.47 29.31
N VAL A 341 -36.63 -13.01 29.07
CA VAL A 341 -36.16 -13.33 27.71
C VAL A 341 -36.93 -14.53 27.13
N ALA A 342 -37.30 -15.51 27.96
CA ALA A 342 -38.28 -16.54 27.59
C ALA A 342 -39.69 -15.96 27.36
N ALA A 343 -39.99 -14.79 27.96
CA ALA A 343 -41.18 -14.00 27.66
C ALA A 343 -41.07 -13.15 26.38
N LEU A 344 -40.06 -13.37 25.52
CA LEU A 344 -40.10 -13.06 24.08
C LEU A 344 -41.18 -13.88 23.32
N GLN A 345 -42.29 -14.21 23.98
CA GLN A 345 -43.48 -14.94 23.50
C GLN A 345 -44.19 -14.30 22.30
N ASP A 346 -43.76 -13.10 21.90
CA ASP A 346 -44.21 -12.43 20.68
C ASP A 346 -43.46 -12.93 19.42
N ILE A 347 -42.36 -13.70 19.58
CA ILE A 347 -41.81 -14.53 18.49
C ILE A 347 -42.72 -15.74 18.37
N ASP A 348 -43.26 -15.99 17.18
CA ASP A 348 -44.08 -17.18 16.92
C ASP A 348 -43.30 -18.44 17.38
N PRO A 349 -43.80 -19.22 18.36
CA PRO A 349 -43.08 -20.38 18.89
C PRO A 349 -42.70 -21.40 17.81
N GLU A 350 -43.45 -21.45 16.70
CA GLU A 350 -43.14 -22.33 15.56
C GLU A 350 -41.91 -21.88 14.76
N SER A 351 -41.44 -20.64 14.95
CA SER A 351 -40.27 -20.09 14.28
C SER A 351 -38.94 -20.30 15.02
N ILE A 352 -39.01 -20.68 16.30
CA ILE A 352 -37.83 -20.95 17.11
C ILE A 352 -37.41 -22.39 16.86
N HIS A 353 -36.36 -22.57 16.06
CA HIS A 353 -35.84 -23.91 15.77
C HIS A 353 -35.10 -24.49 16.98
N SER A 354 -34.24 -23.68 17.61
CA SER A 354 -33.56 -24.07 18.85
C SER A 354 -33.18 -22.86 19.67
N MET A 355 -33.30 -22.97 21.00
CA MET A 355 -32.83 -21.98 21.96
C MET A 355 -31.96 -22.67 23.01
N ARG A 356 -30.73 -22.20 23.19
CA ARG A 356 -29.81 -22.71 24.20
C ARG A 356 -29.28 -21.59 25.08
N VAL A 357 -29.38 -21.81 26.38
CA VAL A 357 -28.85 -20.91 27.41
C VAL A 357 -27.53 -21.46 27.89
N ASP A 358 -26.46 -20.70 27.70
CA ASP A 358 -25.17 -20.98 28.29
C ASP A 358 -24.99 -20.15 29.58
N LYS A 359 -24.87 -20.86 30.70
CA LYS A 359 -24.61 -20.28 32.03
C LYS A 359 -23.13 -20.39 32.43
N SER A 360 -22.25 -20.82 31.53
CA SER A 360 -20.84 -21.11 31.81
C SER A 360 -19.96 -19.87 31.97
N SER A 361 -20.43 -18.68 31.61
CA SER A 361 -19.65 -17.44 31.73
C SER A 361 -19.88 -16.79 33.10
N ALA A 362 -18.80 -16.62 33.87
CA ALA A 362 -18.80 -16.31 35.29
C ALA A 362 -19.48 -14.98 35.70
N ASN A 363 -19.85 -14.11 34.75
CA ASN A 363 -20.46 -12.80 34.99
C ASN A 363 -21.59 -12.40 34.00
N ALA A 364 -22.03 -13.30 33.10
CA ALA A 364 -23.12 -13.03 32.16
C ALA A 364 -23.68 -14.33 31.59
N GLY A 365 -25.00 -14.51 31.58
CA GLY A 365 -25.63 -15.61 30.86
C GLY A 365 -25.77 -15.26 29.38
N GLN A 366 -25.41 -16.19 28.49
CA GLN A 366 -25.55 -16.02 27.04
C GLN A 366 -26.69 -16.89 26.53
N ILE A 367 -27.55 -16.31 25.68
CA ILE A 367 -28.66 -17.03 25.07
C ILE A 367 -28.45 -17.02 23.56
N TYR A 368 -28.40 -18.21 22.98
CA TYR A 368 -28.33 -18.41 21.54
C TYR A 368 -29.70 -18.82 21.02
N LEU A 369 -30.21 -18.07 20.06
CA LEU A 369 -31.47 -18.35 19.36
C LEU A 369 -31.17 -18.67 17.89
N ALA A 370 -31.63 -19.82 17.43
CA ALA A 370 -31.69 -20.17 16.01
C ALA A 370 -33.14 -20.08 15.53
N LEU A 371 -33.40 -19.19 14.58
CA LEU A 371 -34.74 -18.83 14.13
C LEU A 371 -34.90 -19.16 12.65
N VAL A 372 -36.06 -19.73 12.26
CA VAL A 372 -36.39 -20.04 10.87
C VAL A 372 -36.64 -18.75 10.09
N LYS A 373 -35.98 -18.63 8.93
CA LYS A 373 -36.03 -17.51 8.00
C LYS A 373 -37.38 -17.48 7.27
N ASP A 374 -38.43 -17.12 7.99
CA ASP A 374 -39.68 -16.63 7.40
C ASP A 374 -39.71 -15.11 7.50
N GLY A 375 -40.22 -14.45 6.45
CA GLY A 375 -40.20 -12.98 6.29
C GLY A 375 -40.82 -12.22 7.46
N LYS A 376 -41.78 -12.82 8.18
CA LYS A 376 -42.39 -12.21 9.37
C LYS A 376 -41.46 -12.20 10.59
N ASN A 377 -40.64 -13.25 10.77
CA ASN A 377 -39.77 -13.37 11.93
C ASN A 377 -38.54 -12.47 11.80
N LEU A 378 -37.99 -12.36 10.58
CA LEU A 378 -36.90 -11.43 10.31
C LEU A 378 -37.31 -9.99 10.58
N ASP A 379 -38.52 -9.60 10.16
CA ASP A 379 -39.05 -8.27 10.43
C ASP A 379 -39.29 -8.04 11.92
N TYR A 380 -39.79 -9.02 12.67
CA TYR A 380 -40.00 -8.95 14.11
C TYR A 380 -38.68 -8.79 14.89
N ILE A 381 -37.66 -9.62 14.61
CA ILE A 381 -36.32 -9.54 15.24
C ILE A 381 -35.67 -8.20 14.89
N ALA A 382 -35.72 -7.80 13.62
CA ALA A 382 -35.22 -6.50 13.16
C ALA A 382 -36.05 -5.31 13.67
N GLN A 383 -37.21 -5.52 14.30
CA GLN A 383 -37.98 -4.48 14.98
C GLN A 383 -37.65 -4.41 16.47
N LYS A 384 -37.29 -5.53 17.10
CA LYS A 384 -36.97 -5.61 18.53
C LYS A 384 -35.47 -5.45 18.83
N SER A 385 -34.57 -5.79 17.91
CA SER A 385 -33.15 -5.38 17.96
C SER A 385 -32.99 -3.85 17.88
N LYS A 386 -34.02 -3.15 17.39
CA LYS A 386 -34.11 -1.69 17.33
C LYS A 386 -34.56 -1.03 18.64
N SER A 387 -34.58 -1.71 19.79
CA SER A 387 -34.77 -1.03 21.06
C SER A 387 -33.50 -0.28 21.47
N ASP A 388 -33.46 1.02 21.13
CA ASP A 388 -32.68 2.14 21.67
C ASP A 388 -31.15 2.05 21.85
N GLU A 389 -30.46 0.94 21.61
CA GLU A 389 -29.00 0.86 21.81
C GLU A 389 -28.17 0.64 20.55
N GLU A 390 -28.78 0.25 19.42
CA GLU A 390 -28.03 -0.07 18.21
C GLU A 390 -27.50 1.19 17.50
N VAL A 391 -26.17 1.26 17.35
CA VAL A 391 -25.45 2.35 16.67
C VAL A 391 -25.07 1.87 15.27
N PHE A 392 -25.66 2.50 14.26
CA PHE A 392 -25.44 2.16 12.86
C PHE A 392 -24.14 2.81 12.35
N THR A 393 -23.41 2.11 11.49
CA THR A 393 -22.26 2.67 10.75
C THR A 393 -22.62 2.96 9.30
N VAL A 394 -23.65 2.29 8.76
CA VAL A 394 -24.09 2.38 7.38
C VAL A 394 -25.63 2.53 7.38
N VAL A 395 -26.12 3.62 6.79
CA VAL A 395 -27.56 3.99 6.77
C VAL A 395 -28.01 4.55 5.42
N GLU A 396 -29.30 4.42 5.12
CA GLU A 396 -29.95 4.87 3.89
C GLU A 396 -29.80 6.39 3.67
N GLU A 397 -29.94 7.19 4.72
CA GLU A 397 -29.65 8.62 4.72
C GLU A 397 -28.55 8.88 5.76
N GLN A 398 -27.35 9.26 5.31
CA GLN A 398 -26.23 9.59 6.21
C GLN A 398 -26.53 10.89 6.99
N PRO A 399 -26.06 11.01 8.24
CA PRO A 399 -26.15 12.26 8.96
C PRO A 399 -25.35 13.36 8.27
N GLU A 400 -25.84 14.60 8.39
CA GLU A 400 -25.27 15.73 7.67
C GLU A 400 -25.18 16.97 8.57
N PHE A 401 -24.10 17.75 8.45
CA PHE A 401 -24.01 19.03 9.14
C PHE A 401 -24.99 20.05 8.52
N PRO A 402 -25.69 20.90 9.30
CA PRO A 402 -26.56 21.92 8.73
C PRO A 402 -25.80 22.85 7.77
N GLY A 403 -26.20 22.87 6.50
CA GLY A 403 -25.47 23.61 5.45
C GLY A 403 -24.39 22.80 4.71
N GLY A 404 -24.25 21.52 5.04
CA GLY A 404 -23.32 20.60 4.39
C GLY A 404 -21.89 20.67 4.93
N MET A 405 -20.97 19.95 4.28
CA MET A 405 -19.59 19.81 4.76
C MET A 405 -18.78 21.11 4.66
N THR A 406 -19.08 22.00 3.72
CA THR A 406 -18.42 23.31 3.63
C THR A 406 -18.69 24.14 4.88
N ALA A 407 -19.96 24.25 5.29
CA ALA A 407 -20.36 24.95 6.51
C ALA A 407 -19.75 24.31 7.78
N TYR A 408 -19.56 22.99 7.78
CA TYR A 408 -18.83 22.32 8.86
C TYR A 408 -17.38 22.78 8.95
N TYR A 409 -16.66 22.85 7.82
CA TYR A 409 -15.26 23.32 7.82
C TYR A 409 -15.14 24.81 8.16
N GLU A 410 -16.10 25.64 7.75
CA GLU A 410 -16.20 27.04 8.18
C GLU A 410 -16.38 27.15 9.69
N PHE A 411 -17.36 26.42 10.25
CA PHE A 411 -17.59 26.33 11.69
C PHE A 411 -16.31 25.90 12.45
N LEU A 412 -15.62 24.86 11.95
CA LEU A 412 -14.34 24.44 12.52
C LEU A 412 -13.32 25.57 12.48
N SER A 413 -13.19 26.28 11.35
CA SER A 413 -12.22 27.38 11.22
C SER A 413 -12.50 28.55 12.16
N GLU A 414 -13.78 28.85 12.44
CA GLU A 414 -14.18 29.94 13.33
C GLU A 414 -14.05 29.58 14.81
N GLN A 415 -14.38 28.33 15.17
CA GLN A 415 -14.41 27.88 16.57
C GLN A 415 -13.10 27.25 17.04
N MET A 416 -12.24 26.80 16.13
CA MET A 416 -10.98 26.14 16.47
C MET A 416 -9.93 27.13 16.95
N THR A 417 -9.36 26.86 18.11
CA THR A 417 -8.29 27.64 18.73
C THR A 417 -7.03 26.79 18.76
N TYR A 418 -5.99 27.23 18.06
CA TYR A 418 -4.71 26.52 18.07
C TYR A 418 -4.06 26.59 19.47
N PRO A 419 -3.79 25.45 20.14
CA PRO A 419 -3.15 25.46 21.45
C PRO A 419 -1.76 26.12 21.37
N THR A 420 -1.49 27.09 22.23
CA THR A 420 -0.22 27.86 22.22
C THR A 420 1.00 26.96 22.35
N ALA A 421 0.95 25.96 23.23
CA ALA A 421 2.01 24.97 23.40
C ALA A 421 2.23 24.10 22.15
N ALA A 422 1.19 23.78 21.39
CA ALA A 422 1.30 23.04 20.13
C ALA A 422 1.87 23.93 19.01
N LYS A 423 1.47 25.21 19.00
CA LYS A 423 1.98 26.24 18.08
C LYS A 423 3.46 26.52 18.28
N GLU A 424 3.91 26.70 19.52
CA GLU A 424 5.32 26.91 19.88
C GLU A 424 6.21 25.72 19.52
N LYS A 425 5.66 24.51 19.62
CA LYS A 425 6.33 23.26 19.25
C LYS A 425 6.25 22.94 17.75
N GLY A 426 5.54 23.73 16.95
CA GLY A 426 5.41 23.50 15.51
C GLY A 426 4.60 22.24 15.13
N ILE A 427 3.76 21.73 16.04
CA ILE A 427 3.05 20.47 15.86
C ILE A 427 1.90 20.69 14.87
N THR A 428 1.86 19.95 13.76
CA THR A 428 0.82 20.02 12.72
C THR A 428 0.37 18.60 12.33
N GLY A 429 -0.82 18.44 11.77
CA GLY A 429 -1.29 17.12 11.35
C GLY A 429 -2.80 17.00 11.19
N ARG A 430 -3.28 15.76 11.02
CA ARG A 430 -4.70 15.43 10.88
C ARG A 430 -5.16 14.55 12.04
N VAL A 431 -6.16 15.02 12.78
CA VAL A 431 -6.80 14.30 13.89
C VAL A 431 -8.12 13.72 13.40
N TYR A 432 -8.36 12.43 13.62
CA TYR A 432 -9.60 11.76 13.26
C TYR A 432 -10.47 11.61 14.50
N VAL A 433 -11.65 12.24 14.46
CA VAL A 433 -12.60 12.22 15.56
C VAL A 433 -13.78 11.35 15.18
N GLN A 434 -14.05 10.35 16.02
CA GLN A 434 -15.26 9.55 15.97
C GLN A 434 -16.31 10.17 16.89
N PHE A 435 -17.56 10.17 16.46
CA PHE A 435 -18.71 10.52 17.29
C PHE A 435 -19.97 9.81 16.79
N ILE A 436 -21.02 9.80 17.59
CA ILE A 436 -22.33 9.24 17.26
C ILE A 436 -23.33 10.37 17.13
N VAL A 437 -23.92 10.52 15.94
CA VAL A 437 -25.08 11.38 15.72
C VAL A 437 -26.32 10.65 16.21
N MET A 438 -26.99 11.22 17.19
CA MET A 438 -28.22 10.70 17.79
C MET A 438 -29.44 10.98 16.89
N PRO A 439 -30.58 10.29 17.10
CA PRO A 439 -31.80 10.52 16.32
C PRO A 439 -32.35 11.96 16.39
N ASP A 440 -32.00 12.72 17.41
CA ASP A 440 -32.34 14.14 17.59
C ASP A 440 -31.29 15.10 16.99
N GLY A 441 -30.24 14.56 16.36
CA GLY A 441 -29.13 15.30 15.78
C GLY A 441 -28.02 15.67 16.76
N SER A 442 -28.17 15.38 18.06
CA SER A 442 -27.13 15.65 19.04
C SER A 442 -25.93 14.70 18.87
N LEU A 443 -24.76 15.09 19.37
CA LEU A 443 -23.56 14.27 19.31
C LEU A 443 -23.32 13.55 20.65
N SER A 444 -22.95 12.27 20.57
CA SER A 444 -22.56 11.45 21.72
C SER A 444 -21.30 10.62 21.40
N ASP A 445 -20.66 10.02 22.42
CA ASP A 445 -19.41 9.23 22.29
C ASP A 445 -18.31 9.89 21.42
N VAL A 446 -18.09 11.21 21.61
CA VAL A 446 -17.03 11.94 20.87
C VAL A 446 -15.66 11.55 21.42
N LYS A 447 -14.84 10.90 20.59
CA LYS A 447 -13.49 10.44 20.92
C LYS A 447 -12.55 10.52 19.73
N VAL A 448 -11.27 10.70 20.01
CA VAL A 448 -10.22 10.64 18.98
C VAL A 448 -9.87 9.18 18.74
N VAL A 449 -10.03 8.75 17.49
CA VAL A 449 -9.63 7.40 17.05
C VAL A 449 -8.24 7.39 16.44
N LYS A 450 -7.77 8.54 15.93
CA LYS A 450 -6.38 8.73 15.55
C LYS A 450 -5.94 10.16 15.81
N GLY A 451 -5.05 10.31 16.78
CA GLY A 451 -4.50 11.59 17.20
C GLY A 451 -3.17 11.94 16.53
N VAL A 452 -2.73 13.18 16.77
CA VAL A 452 -1.40 13.67 16.35
C VAL A 452 -0.56 14.00 17.58
N ASP A 453 -1.15 14.76 18.51
CA ASP A 453 -0.56 15.14 19.78
C ASP A 453 -1.72 15.40 20.75
N PRO A 454 -1.61 15.04 22.04
CA PRO A 454 -2.69 15.23 23.01
C PRO A 454 -3.27 16.65 23.03
N LEU A 455 -2.43 17.68 22.78
CA LEU A 455 -2.87 19.06 22.75
C LEU A 455 -3.84 19.34 21.59
N LEU A 456 -3.59 18.76 20.41
CA LEU A 456 -4.46 18.91 19.24
C LEU A 456 -5.69 18.00 19.34
N ASP A 457 -5.52 16.84 19.95
CA ASP A 457 -6.60 15.86 20.16
C ASP A 457 -7.67 16.42 21.10
N GLU A 458 -7.26 17.05 22.20
CA GLU A 458 -8.17 17.73 23.14
C GLU A 458 -8.96 18.86 22.46
N GLU A 459 -8.28 19.65 21.63
CA GLU A 459 -8.91 20.74 20.89
C GLU A 459 -9.90 20.21 19.84
N ALA A 460 -9.55 19.14 19.13
CA ALA A 460 -10.44 18.49 18.17
C ALA A 460 -11.71 17.95 18.86
N ILE A 461 -11.59 17.32 20.02
CA ILE A 461 -12.74 16.86 20.81
C ILE A 461 -13.60 18.04 21.26
N ARG A 462 -12.98 19.13 21.74
CA ARG A 462 -13.70 20.32 22.22
C ARG A 462 -14.54 20.95 21.11
N VAL A 463 -13.95 21.15 19.93
CA VAL A 463 -14.64 21.79 18.81
C VAL A 463 -15.78 20.92 18.29
N VAL A 464 -15.57 19.60 18.16
CA VAL A 464 -16.64 18.68 17.73
C VAL A 464 -17.79 18.64 18.76
N LYS A 465 -17.50 18.63 20.05
CA LYS A 465 -18.53 18.71 21.10
C LYS A 465 -19.31 20.03 21.11
N ALA A 466 -18.69 21.11 20.63
CA ALA A 466 -19.32 22.43 20.50
C ALA A 466 -20.11 22.58 19.19
N SER A 467 -20.14 21.56 18.34
CA SER A 467 -20.87 21.56 17.08
C SER A 467 -22.37 21.77 17.28
N PRO A 468 -23.03 22.52 16.39
CA PRO A 468 -24.48 22.46 16.22
C PRO A 468 -24.97 21.01 16.01
N ASN A 469 -26.26 20.78 16.28
CA ASN A 469 -26.90 19.50 15.99
C ASN A 469 -26.83 19.19 14.49
N PHE A 470 -26.46 17.96 14.19
CA PHE A 470 -26.49 17.42 12.84
C PHE A 470 -27.92 17.12 12.42
N ILE A 471 -28.15 17.11 11.11
CA ILE A 471 -29.31 16.45 10.52
C ILE A 471 -29.12 14.94 10.76
N PRO A 472 -30.04 14.27 11.49
CA PRO A 472 -29.84 12.89 11.88
C PRO A 472 -29.90 11.96 10.66
N GLY A 473 -29.10 10.90 10.71
CA GLY A 473 -29.19 9.83 9.72
C GLY A 473 -30.48 9.04 9.87
N LYS A 474 -31.00 8.52 8.75
CA LYS A 474 -32.25 7.75 8.74
C LYS A 474 -32.05 6.37 8.12
N GLN A 475 -32.75 5.41 8.70
CA GLN A 475 -32.89 4.05 8.21
C GLN A 475 -34.38 3.71 8.14
N ARG A 476 -34.88 3.27 6.98
CA ARG A 476 -36.31 3.01 6.75
C ARG A 476 -37.19 4.24 7.10
N GLY A 477 -36.68 5.44 6.82
CA GLY A 477 -37.35 6.70 7.13
C GLY A 477 -37.43 7.08 8.63
N LYS A 478 -36.86 6.29 9.54
CA LYS A 478 -36.75 6.61 10.97
C LYS A 478 -35.35 7.12 11.28
N ALA A 479 -35.24 8.17 12.10
CA ALA A 479 -33.95 8.64 12.59
C ALA A 479 -33.31 7.58 13.51
N VAL A 480 -32.02 7.31 13.33
CA VAL A 480 -31.28 6.28 14.07
C VAL A 480 -29.94 6.83 14.56
N LYS A 481 -29.33 6.17 15.56
CA LYS A 481 -27.98 6.52 16.03
C LYS A 481 -26.97 6.14 14.95
N VAL A 482 -26.15 7.07 14.48
CA VAL A 482 -25.16 6.81 13.43
C VAL A 482 -23.77 7.21 13.88
N ARG A 483 -22.80 6.30 13.80
CA ARG A 483 -21.40 6.57 14.06
C ARG A 483 -20.73 7.18 12.83
N MET A 484 -20.07 8.32 13.03
CA MET A 484 -19.29 9.02 12.02
C MET A 484 -17.84 9.17 12.46
N VAL A 485 -16.92 9.26 11.48
CA VAL A 485 -15.53 9.61 11.69
C VAL A 485 -15.16 10.74 10.73
N LEU A 486 -14.76 11.90 11.27
CA LEU A 486 -14.37 13.05 10.47
C LEU A 486 -12.90 13.47 10.73
N PRO A 487 -12.14 13.83 9.69
CA PRO A 487 -10.79 14.36 9.84
C PRO A 487 -10.81 15.89 10.09
N ILE A 488 -10.04 16.34 11.09
CA ILE A 488 -9.76 17.75 11.41
C ILE A 488 -8.28 18.03 11.14
N ILE A 489 -7.98 19.12 10.44
CA ILE A 489 -6.63 19.45 9.97
C ILE A 489 -6.08 20.65 10.75
N PHE A 490 -4.91 20.48 11.37
CA PHE A 490 -4.14 21.53 12.04
C PHE A 490 -2.90 21.90 11.23
N ALA A 491 -2.82 23.16 10.80
CA ALA A 491 -1.70 23.69 10.00
C ALA A 491 -1.20 25.03 10.56
N LEU A 492 0.10 25.30 10.40
CA LEU A 492 0.76 26.53 10.86
C LEU A 492 1.24 27.36 9.65
N GLY A 493 0.66 28.55 9.46
CA GLY A 493 1.05 29.53 8.45
C GLY A 493 -0.08 30.52 8.14
N ASP A 494 0.23 31.72 7.62
CA ASP A 494 -0.75 32.76 7.19
C ASP A 494 -1.58 32.35 5.95
N GLY A 495 -1.60 31.06 5.62
CA GLY A 495 -2.54 30.44 4.69
C GLY A 495 -3.61 29.68 5.46
N ALA A 496 -4.25 30.33 6.44
CA ALA A 496 -5.55 29.88 6.90
C ALA A 496 -6.44 29.73 5.66
N VAL A 497 -6.90 28.50 5.44
CA VAL A 497 -7.86 28.04 4.41
C VAL A 497 -8.20 29.13 3.40
N ALA A 498 -7.63 29.03 2.19
CA ALA A 498 -8.05 29.89 1.08
C ALA A 498 -9.58 29.85 1.00
N ASN A 499 -10.19 31.00 1.31
CA ASN A 499 -11.60 31.25 1.08
C ASN A 499 -11.93 30.76 -0.33
N GLN A 500 -12.74 29.70 -0.45
CA GLN A 500 -13.52 29.54 -1.65
C GLN A 500 -14.57 30.65 -1.59
N GLU A 501 -14.23 31.78 -2.21
CA GLU A 501 -15.13 32.91 -2.41
C GLU A 501 -16.43 32.43 -3.05
N ASP A 502 -17.54 32.79 -2.41
CA ASP A 502 -18.79 33.24 -3.02
C ASP A 502 -19.22 32.46 -4.28
N THR A 503 -19.58 31.20 -4.10
CA THR A 503 -20.43 30.50 -5.08
C THR A 503 -21.76 30.19 -4.40
N PRO A 504 -22.92 30.57 -4.97
CA PRO A 504 -24.21 30.15 -4.44
C PRO A 504 -24.19 28.63 -4.32
N GLN A 505 -24.69 28.10 -3.18
CA GLN A 505 -24.81 26.67 -2.91
C GLN A 505 -25.16 25.93 -4.21
N PRO A 506 -24.24 25.12 -4.78
CA PRO A 506 -24.66 24.19 -5.80
C PRO A 506 -25.60 23.22 -5.09
N GLU A 507 -26.85 23.19 -5.52
CA GLU A 507 -27.80 22.13 -5.20
C GLU A 507 -27.06 20.79 -5.34
N LYS A 508 -27.19 19.89 -4.36
CA LYS A 508 -26.41 18.65 -4.37
C LYS A 508 -26.62 17.95 -5.72
N PRO A 509 -25.55 17.62 -6.46
CA PRO A 509 -25.72 16.95 -7.73
C PRO A 509 -26.36 15.58 -7.54
N ASN A 510 -27.09 15.11 -8.54
CA ASN A 510 -27.64 13.76 -8.55
C ASN A 510 -26.56 12.74 -8.96
N MET A 511 -26.44 11.63 -8.23
CA MET A 511 -25.60 10.52 -8.69
C MET A 511 -26.31 9.70 -9.76
N LYS A 512 -25.57 9.25 -10.77
CA LYS A 512 -26.03 8.29 -11.77
C LYS A 512 -25.61 6.90 -11.33
N VAL A 513 -26.52 5.93 -11.41
CA VAL A 513 -26.24 4.55 -11.02
C VAL A 513 -26.57 3.65 -12.20
N ASP A 514 -25.57 2.90 -12.65
CA ASP A 514 -25.74 1.84 -13.63
C ASP A 514 -25.59 0.50 -12.91
N ALA A 515 -26.68 -0.21 -12.67
CA ALA A 515 -26.67 -1.41 -11.86
C ALA A 515 -27.67 -2.45 -12.40
N GLU A 516 -27.22 -3.69 -12.44
CA GLU A 516 -28.00 -4.85 -12.87
C GLU A 516 -28.23 -5.79 -11.68
N HIS A 517 -29.42 -6.38 -11.63
CA HIS A 517 -29.81 -7.35 -10.62
C HIS A 517 -29.98 -8.73 -11.28
N THR A 518 -29.12 -9.69 -10.94
CA THR A 518 -29.17 -11.07 -11.47
C THR A 518 -28.99 -12.05 -10.31
N ASP A 519 -29.87 -13.05 -10.21
CA ASP A 519 -29.79 -14.15 -9.24
C ASP A 519 -29.61 -13.73 -7.76
N GLY A 520 -30.28 -12.66 -7.33
CA GLY A 520 -30.19 -12.17 -5.95
C GLY A 520 -28.92 -11.39 -5.66
N LYS A 521 -28.23 -10.91 -6.69
CA LYS A 521 -27.03 -10.09 -6.57
C LYS A 521 -27.14 -8.84 -7.43
N TRP A 522 -26.87 -7.70 -6.82
CA TRP A 522 -26.72 -6.41 -7.47
C TRP A 522 -25.26 -6.17 -7.80
N ILE A 523 -24.96 -5.85 -9.05
CA ILE A 523 -23.63 -5.41 -9.49
C ILE A 523 -23.80 -4.13 -10.29
N GLY A 524 -23.00 -3.12 -10.00
CA GLY A 524 -23.12 -1.85 -10.71
C GLY A 524 -21.98 -0.89 -10.45
N THR A 525 -22.06 0.27 -11.09
CA THR A 525 -21.12 1.38 -10.94
C THR A 525 -21.87 2.68 -10.69
N VAL A 526 -21.35 3.47 -9.76
CA VAL A 526 -21.90 4.78 -9.36
C VAL A 526 -21.04 5.89 -9.93
N TYR A 527 -21.70 6.89 -10.54
CA TYR A 527 -21.07 8.04 -11.17
C TYR A 527 -21.63 9.37 -10.64
N GLY A 528 -20.81 10.43 -10.70
CA GLY A 528 -21.25 11.80 -10.51
C GLY A 528 -21.99 12.35 -11.73
N GLU A 529 -22.51 13.57 -11.65
CA GLU A 529 -23.16 14.23 -12.79
C GLU A 529 -22.22 14.40 -14.00
N ASP A 530 -20.93 14.57 -13.71
CA ASP A 530 -19.81 14.67 -14.65
C ASP A 530 -19.37 13.33 -15.26
N ASN A 531 -20.07 12.24 -14.95
CA ASN A 531 -19.73 10.86 -15.32
C ASN A 531 -18.40 10.35 -14.72
N GLN A 532 -17.85 11.00 -13.69
CA GLN A 532 -16.71 10.44 -12.96
C GLN A 532 -17.18 9.38 -11.95
N PRO A 533 -16.46 8.25 -11.81
CA PRO A 533 -16.81 7.22 -10.84
C PRO A 533 -16.73 7.75 -9.41
N LEU A 534 -17.72 7.41 -8.58
CA LEU A 534 -17.80 7.86 -7.19
C LEU A 534 -17.38 6.74 -6.25
N ALA A 535 -16.23 6.93 -5.61
CA ALA A 535 -15.71 6.04 -4.58
C ALA A 535 -16.30 6.34 -3.20
N GLY A 536 -16.48 5.31 -2.38
CA GLY A 536 -16.96 5.50 -1.01
C GLY A 536 -18.46 5.77 -0.90
N VAL A 537 -19.23 5.52 -1.95
CA VAL A 537 -20.70 5.56 -1.91
C VAL A 537 -21.17 4.35 -1.12
N ASN A 538 -22.03 4.53 -0.12
CA ASN A 538 -22.63 3.43 0.61
C ASN A 538 -23.83 2.92 -0.20
N ILE A 539 -23.90 1.62 -0.45
CA ILE A 539 -24.98 0.95 -1.17
C ILE A 539 -25.63 -0.05 -0.24
N ILE A 540 -26.92 0.11 0.02
CA ILE A 540 -27.64 -0.68 1.03
C ILE A 540 -28.89 -1.25 0.38
N GLU A 541 -29.19 -2.51 0.67
CA GLU A 541 -30.47 -3.12 0.35
C GLU A 541 -31.55 -2.42 1.18
N GLN A 542 -32.51 -1.80 0.49
CA GLN A 542 -33.52 -0.94 1.13
C GLN A 542 -34.25 -1.71 2.22
N GLY A 543 -34.29 -1.11 3.40
CA GLY A 543 -34.88 -1.76 4.55
C GLY A 543 -34.05 -2.88 5.14
N THR A 544 -32.74 -2.93 4.95
CA THR A 544 -31.87 -3.86 5.68
C THR A 544 -30.58 -3.15 6.13
N THR A 545 -29.77 -3.81 6.96
CA THR A 545 -28.38 -3.40 7.24
C THR A 545 -27.39 -4.02 6.27
N ASN A 546 -27.88 -4.80 5.30
CA ASN A 546 -27.07 -5.45 4.30
C ASN A 546 -26.64 -4.43 3.24
N GLY A 547 -25.34 -4.20 3.15
CA GLY A 547 -24.79 -3.15 2.30
C GLY A 547 -23.32 -3.36 1.98
N THR A 548 -22.86 -2.61 0.99
CA THR A 548 -21.49 -2.58 0.50
C THR A 548 -21.09 -1.13 0.25
N VAL A 549 -19.83 -0.88 -0.06
CA VAL A 549 -19.32 0.45 -0.42
C VAL A 549 -18.71 0.38 -1.81
N SER A 550 -18.87 1.43 -2.61
CA SER A 550 -18.23 1.52 -3.93
C SER A 550 -16.72 1.67 -3.82
N ASP A 551 -15.99 0.99 -4.70
CA ASP A 551 -14.53 1.08 -4.78
C ASP A 551 -14.04 2.36 -5.49
N ARG A 552 -12.72 2.45 -5.73
CA ARG A 552 -12.11 3.63 -6.39
C ARG A 552 -12.63 3.88 -7.81
N ASP A 553 -13.15 2.85 -8.45
CA ASP A 553 -13.70 2.91 -9.80
C ASP A 553 -15.24 3.02 -9.76
N GLY A 554 -15.81 3.32 -8.59
CA GLY A 554 -17.24 3.49 -8.37
C GLY A 554 -18.03 2.19 -8.41
N SER A 555 -17.35 1.05 -8.51
CA SER A 555 -17.99 -0.26 -8.70
C SER A 555 -18.40 -0.88 -7.37
N PHE A 556 -19.52 -1.60 -7.38
CA PHE A 556 -20.04 -2.27 -6.20
C PHE A 556 -20.72 -3.60 -6.55
N SER A 557 -20.76 -4.50 -5.56
CA SER A 557 -21.46 -5.77 -5.65
C SER A 557 -22.10 -6.05 -4.30
N LEU A 558 -23.41 -6.28 -4.29
CA LEU A 558 -24.20 -6.57 -3.08
C LEU A 558 -25.08 -7.79 -3.33
N GLU A 559 -24.90 -8.84 -2.52
CA GLU A 559 -25.84 -9.96 -2.50
C GLU A 559 -27.03 -9.57 -1.63
N VAL A 560 -28.25 -9.73 -2.13
CA VAL A 560 -29.48 -9.27 -1.50
C VAL A 560 -30.42 -10.44 -1.21
N SER A 561 -31.30 -10.24 -0.24
CA SER A 561 -32.26 -11.27 0.17
C SER A 561 -33.26 -11.55 -0.96
N LYS A 562 -33.66 -12.81 -1.18
CA LYS A 562 -34.63 -13.20 -2.22
C LYS A 562 -35.90 -12.31 -2.11
N GLY A 563 -36.10 -11.45 -3.10
CA GLY A 563 -37.24 -10.53 -3.19
C GLY A 563 -36.88 -9.04 -3.06
N ALA A 564 -35.65 -8.68 -2.70
CA ALA A 564 -35.26 -7.29 -2.57
C ALA A 564 -34.87 -6.65 -3.92
N SER A 565 -35.83 -5.92 -4.47
CA SER A 565 -35.68 -5.17 -5.72
C SER A 565 -35.16 -3.76 -5.54
N HIS A 566 -34.77 -3.31 -4.34
CA HIS A 566 -34.48 -1.89 -4.10
C HIS A 566 -33.13 -1.67 -3.42
N LEU A 567 -32.29 -0.81 -4.01
CA LEU A 567 -31.06 -0.29 -3.41
C LEU A 567 -31.22 1.17 -3.04
N VAL A 568 -30.61 1.55 -1.93
CA VAL A 568 -30.40 2.94 -1.53
C VAL A 568 -28.91 3.23 -1.54
N LEU A 569 -28.52 4.28 -2.27
CA LEU A 569 -27.14 4.72 -2.41
C LEU A 569 -26.98 6.09 -1.75
N SER A 570 -26.08 6.20 -0.78
CA SER A 570 -25.85 7.41 -0.01
C SER A 570 -24.37 7.84 -0.05
N HIS A 571 -24.15 9.13 -0.28
CA HIS A 571 -22.83 9.76 -0.30
C HIS A 571 -22.94 11.18 0.23
N VAL A 572 -21.95 11.63 1.01
CA VAL A 572 -22.00 12.91 1.73
C VAL A 572 -22.22 14.12 0.79
N SER A 573 -21.63 14.09 -0.40
CA SER A 573 -21.69 15.19 -1.38
C SER A 573 -22.79 15.11 -2.44
N TYR A 574 -23.64 14.07 -2.45
CA TYR A 574 -24.65 13.85 -3.51
C TYR A 574 -26.04 13.58 -2.90
N HIS A 575 -27.10 13.78 -3.69
CA HIS A 575 -28.44 13.33 -3.29
C HIS A 575 -28.52 11.80 -3.24
N THR A 576 -29.19 11.26 -2.22
CA THR A 576 -29.44 9.82 -2.09
C THR A 576 -30.17 9.29 -3.32
N ALA A 577 -29.56 8.32 -4.01
CA ALA A 577 -30.19 7.66 -5.14
C ALA A 577 -30.89 6.37 -4.71
N ARG A 578 -31.97 6.03 -5.40
CA ARG A 578 -32.69 4.77 -5.21
C ARG A 578 -32.77 4.04 -6.54
N VAL A 579 -32.37 2.78 -6.55
CA VAL A 579 -32.39 1.94 -7.75
C VAL A 579 -33.35 0.79 -7.54
N VAL A 580 -34.15 0.49 -8.56
CA VAL A 580 -35.14 -0.59 -8.54
C VAL A 580 -34.76 -1.62 -9.60
N ALA A 581 -34.82 -2.92 -9.26
CA ALA A 581 -34.60 -4.01 -10.21
C ALA A 581 -35.67 -3.91 -11.31
N LYS A 582 -35.23 -3.90 -12.57
CA LYS A 582 -36.12 -3.85 -13.73
C LYS A 582 -36.70 -5.21 -14.09
#